data_AF-U1GGX0-F1
#
_entry.id   AF-U1GGX0-F1
#
_cell.length_a   1.000
_cell.length_b   1.000
_cell.length_c   1.000
_cell.angle_alpha   90.00
_cell.angle_beta   90.00
_cell.angle_gamma   90.00
#
_symmetry.space_group_name_H-M   'P 1'
#
loop_
_entity.id
_entity.type
_entity.pdbx_description
1 polymer ?
#
loop_
_entity_poly.entity_id
_entity_poly.type
_entity_poly.pdbx_seq_one_letter_code
_entity_poly.pdbx_strand_id
1 'polypeptide(L)'
;MTMTSQFYPEYDDNAAYGGNGYEGNDYGPIGAATPMYRPAVTAFGGGHGLAASLRAMRRITDRITAVVTVADNGGSSGRLREEFDCLPPGDLRQALAALCADDFVGRTWAQVMQSRFRGDGPLAGHAIGNLLIAGLWQELDDPVAGLDMVGQLLGTRGRVLPMSLMPLDITAEVVGLDPNRPDEMYSLTGQSTIAKTSAEVIEVPL
;
A
#
# COMPACT_ATOMS: atom_id res chain seq x y z
N MET A 1 47.54 -13.39 5.17
CA MET A 1 46.81 -13.63 6.43
C MET A 1 45.37 -13.94 6.03
N THR A 2 44.96 -15.15 6.38
CA THR A 2 43.84 -15.94 5.88
C THR A 2 42.48 -15.45 6.38
N MET A 3 41.41 -15.65 5.58
CA MET A 3 40.08 -16.19 5.95
C MET A 3 39.14 -15.99 4.74
N THR A 4 39.05 -16.94 3.81
CA THR A 4 38.08 -18.06 3.77
C THR A 4 36.63 -17.58 3.73
N SER A 5 36.05 -17.49 2.52
CA SER A 5 34.61 -17.48 2.29
C SER A 5 34.16 -18.92 2.04
N GLN A 6 33.25 -19.41 2.88
CA GLN A 6 32.65 -20.72 2.75
C GLN A 6 31.19 -20.64 3.23
N PHE A 7 30.31 -21.30 2.47
CA PHE A 7 28.89 -21.60 2.72
C PHE A 7 27.83 -20.57 2.29
N TYR A 8 27.44 -20.67 1.02
CA TYR A 8 26.02 -20.73 0.65
C TYR A 8 25.76 -22.16 0.13
N PRO A 9 24.73 -22.89 0.60
CA PRO A 9 24.35 -24.14 -0.05
C PRO A 9 23.58 -23.84 -1.33
N GLU A 10 24.06 -24.44 -2.43
CA GLU A 10 23.32 -24.61 -3.68
C GLU A 10 22.06 -25.44 -3.40
N TYR A 11 20.89 -24.91 -3.77
CA TYR A 11 19.65 -25.69 -3.80
C TYR A 11 19.54 -26.32 -5.19
N ASP A 12 19.81 -27.61 -5.29
CA ASP A 12 19.53 -28.43 -6.48
C ASP A 12 18.44 -29.48 -6.18
N ASP A 13 17.31 -29.23 -6.83
CA ASP A 13 16.30 -30.10 -7.45
C ASP A 13 16.13 -31.59 -7.05
N ASN A 14 14.87 -32.03 -7.11
CA ASN A 14 14.48 -33.43 -7.39
C ASN A 14 14.80 -34.53 -6.37
N ALA A 15 14.44 -34.33 -5.10
CA ALA A 15 14.37 -35.43 -4.13
C ALA A 15 13.04 -35.48 -3.38
N ALA A 16 12.04 -36.17 -3.98
CA ALA A 16 11.08 -37.04 -3.28
C ALA A 16 9.80 -37.27 -4.11
N TYR A 17 9.88 -38.04 -5.19
CA TYR A 17 8.74 -38.83 -5.66
C TYR A 17 9.21 -40.25 -5.99
N GLY A 18 9.50 -40.99 -4.91
CA GLY A 18 9.61 -42.44 -4.95
C GLY A 18 8.21 -43.04 -5.05
N GLY A 19 8.02 -43.92 -6.02
CA GLY A 19 6.76 -44.63 -6.23
C GLY A 19 6.39 -45.54 -5.06
N ASN A 20 5.10 -45.65 -4.81
CA ASN A 20 4.49 -46.80 -4.15
C ASN A 20 3.23 -47.17 -4.91
N GLY A 21 3.18 -48.42 -5.35
CA GLY A 21 2.02 -49.02 -6.00
C GLY A 21 0.85 -49.11 -5.02
N TYR A 22 -0.34 -48.83 -5.55
CA TYR A 22 -1.60 -49.16 -4.90
C TYR A 22 -2.41 -49.99 -5.89
N GLU A 23 -2.43 -51.30 -5.66
CA GLU A 23 -3.44 -52.20 -6.20
C GLU A 23 -4.81 -51.86 -5.58
N GLY A 24 -5.82 -51.79 -6.45
CA GLY A 24 -7.24 -52.07 -6.19
C GLY A 24 -7.88 -51.54 -4.91
N ASN A 25 -8.67 -50.47 -5.04
CA ASN A 25 -10.05 -50.54 -4.56
C ASN A 25 -10.98 -49.59 -5.33
N ASP A 26 -12.07 -50.17 -5.81
CA ASP A 26 -12.98 -49.67 -6.83
C ASP A 26 -14.14 -48.87 -6.19
N TYR A 27 -13.80 -47.72 -5.60
CA TYR A 27 -14.77 -46.72 -5.15
C TYR A 27 -14.30 -45.34 -5.61
N GLY A 28 -14.78 -44.91 -6.78
CA GLY A 28 -14.46 -43.59 -7.32
C GLY A 28 -14.98 -42.46 -6.41
N PRO A 29 -14.14 -41.51 -5.96
CA PRO A 29 -14.62 -40.39 -5.17
C PRO A 29 -15.32 -39.39 -6.08
N ILE A 30 -16.61 -39.23 -5.84
CA ILE A 30 -17.45 -38.06 -6.12
C ILE A 30 -16.61 -36.76 -6.06
N GLY A 31 -16.40 -36.14 -7.22
CA GLY A 31 -15.98 -34.76 -7.39
C GLY A 31 -14.64 -34.40 -6.76
N ALA A 32 -13.53 -34.71 -7.43
CA ALA A 32 -12.27 -34.03 -7.18
C ALA A 32 -12.49 -32.52 -7.39
N ALA A 33 -12.59 -31.77 -6.29
CA ALA A 33 -12.63 -30.32 -6.34
C ALA A 33 -11.36 -29.87 -7.07
N THR A 34 -11.52 -29.31 -8.27
CA THR A 34 -10.44 -28.61 -8.95
C THR A 34 -9.81 -27.65 -7.93
N PRO A 35 -8.48 -27.63 -7.75
CA PRO A 35 -7.89 -26.70 -6.80
C PRO A 35 -8.35 -25.30 -7.21
N MET A 36 -9.20 -24.71 -6.38
CA MET A 36 -9.76 -23.38 -6.61
C MET A 36 -8.57 -22.43 -6.59
N TYR A 37 -8.05 -22.08 -7.75
CA TYR A 37 -6.96 -21.12 -7.85
C TYR A 37 -7.48 -19.82 -7.25
N ARG A 38 -6.90 -19.40 -6.13
CA ARG A 38 -7.26 -18.12 -5.53
C ARG A 38 -7.02 -17.03 -6.57
N PRO A 39 -8.01 -16.16 -6.84
CA PRO A 39 -7.89 -15.18 -7.91
C PRO A 39 -6.75 -14.20 -7.61
N ALA A 40 -6.04 -13.76 -8.64
CA ALA A 40 -5.16 -12.59 -8.54
C ALA A 40 -6.02 -11.33 -8.65
N VAL A 41 -5.83 -10.39 -7.72
CA VAL A 41 -6.63 -9.16 -7.65
C VAL A 41 -5.71 -7.96 -7.60
N THR A 42 -5.90 -7.02 -8.53
CA THR A 42 -5.27 -5.70 -8.49
C THR A 42 -6.32 -4.65 -8.13
N ALA A 43 -6.06 -3.86 -7.11
CA ALA A 43 -6.94 -2.81 -6.64
C ALA A 43 -6.25 -1.44 -6.77
N PHE A 44 -6.92 -0.49 -7.41
CA PHE A 44 -6.44 0.87 -7.57
C PHE A 44 -7.20 1.81 -6.64
N GLY A 45 -6.52 2.78 -6.04
CA GLY A 45 -7.19 3.84 -5.27
C GLY A 45 -6.35 4.39 -4.13
N GLY A 46 -7.03 4.94 -3.13
CA GLY A 46 -6.42 5.53 -1.93
C GLY A 46 -7.37 5.54 -0.75
N GLY A 47 -6.88 6.05 0.37
CA GLY A 47 -7.65 6.27 1.59
C GLY A 47 -8.45 5.07 2.11
N HIS A 48 -9.56 5.41 2.77
CA HIS A 48 -10.40 4.46 3.51
C HIS A 48 -11.16 3.48 2.61
N GLY A 49 -11.56 3.91 1.42
CA GLY A 49 -12.31 3.07 0.46
C GLY A 49 -11.47 1.90 -0.05
N LEU A 50 -10.21 2.18 -0.46
CA LEU A 50 -9.27 1.13 -0.82
C LEU A 50 -8.97 0.24 0.39
N ALA A 51 -8.68 0.82 1.56
CA ALA A 51 -8.38 0.04 2.77
C ALA A 51 -9.52 -0.92 3.17
N ALA A 52 -10.79 -0.49 3.07
CA ALA A 52 -11.94 -1.36 3.31
C ALA A 52 -12.02 -2.51 2.30
N SER A 53 -11.80 -2.21 1.02
CA SER A 53 -11.79 -3.19 -0.08
C SER A 53 -10.69 -4.24 0.13
N LEU A 54 -9.47 -3.82 0.48
CA LEU A 54 -8.35 -4.71 0.76
C LEU A 54 -8.61 -5.64 1.96
N ARG A 55 -9.20 -5.12 3.05
CA ARG A 55 -9.60 -5.93 4.21
C ARG A 55 -10.68 -6.97 3.88
N ALA A 56 -11.56 -6.66 2.93
CA ALA A 56 -12.52 -7.63 2.45
C ALA A 56 -11.82 -8.68 1.56
N MET A 57 -10.97 -8.25 0.62
CA MET A 57 -10.34 -9.14 -0.36
C MET A 57 -9.35 -10.12 0.27
N ARG A 58 -8.65 -9.75 1.35
CA ARG A 58 -7.72 -10.65 2.06
C ARG A 58 -8.40 -11.90 2.66
N ARG A 59 -9.74 -11.93 2.71
CA ARG A 59 -10.54 -13.10 3.11
C ARG A 59 -10.74 -14.09 1.96
N ILE A 60 -10.54 -13.66 0.72
CA ILE A 60 -10.77 -14.42 -0.51
C ILE A 60 -9.44 -14.90 -1.11
N THR A 61 -8.44 -14.03 -1.15
CA THR A 61 -7.14 -14.30 -1.77
C THR A 61 -5.99 -13.61 -1.04
N ASP A 62 -4.81 -14.19 -1.13
CA ASP A 62 -3.52 -13.61 -0.73
C ASP A 62 -2.77 -12.99 -1.91
N ARG A 63 -3.26 -13.19 -3.14
CA ARG A 63 -2.68 -12.65 -4.38
C ARG A 63 -3.21 -11.26 -4.70
N ILE A 64 -3.02 -10.34 -3.75
CA ILE A 64 -3.50 -8.95 -3.85
C ILE A 64 -2.34 -8.04 -4.22
N THR A 65 -2.54 -7.17 -5.20
CA THR A 65 -1.66 -6.01 -5.45
C THR A 65 -2.49 -4.74 -5.32
N ALA A 66 -2.14 -3.88 -4.35
CA ALA A 66 -2.73 -2.55 -4.20
C ALA A 66 -1.84 -1.54 -4.92
N VAL A 67 -2.39 -0.82 -5.91
CA VAL A 67 -1.74 0.31 -6.57
C VAL A 67 -2.34 1.59 -6.02
N VAL A 68 -1.53 2.33 -5.26
CA VAL A 68 -2.02 3.36 -4.35
C VAL A 68 -1.66 4.76 -4.84
N THR A 69 -2.62 5.67 -4.87
CA THR A 69 -2.35 7.09 -5.20
C THR A 69 -1.29 7.68 -4.26
N VAL A 70 -0.46 8.54 -4.83
CA VAL A 70 0.59 9.29 -4.13
C VAL A 70 0.38 10.81 -4.28
N ALA A 71 -0.89 11.22 -4.29
CA ALA A 71 -1.29 12.62 -4.42
C ALA A 71 -1.82 13.26 -3.11
N ASP A 72 -1.81 12.52 -2.00
CA ASP A 72 -2.21 13.06 -0.68
C ASP A 72 -1.25 14.15 -0.24
N ASN A 73 -1.74 15.38 -0.06
CA ASN A 73 -0.95 16.51 0.40
C ASN A 73 -1.37 17.00 1.80
N GLY A 74 -2.12 16.21 2.57
CA GLY A 74 -2.65 16.60 3.87
C GLY A 74 -1.83 16.12 5.08
N GLY A 75 -1.84 16.93 6.15
CA GLY A 75 -1.43 16.53 7.51
C GLY A 75 0.01 15.98 7.59
N SER A 76 0.16 14.81 8.22
CA SER A 76 1.48 14.18 8.38
C SER A 76 2.13 13.79 7.06
N SER A 77 1.36 13.43 6.03
CA SER A 77 1.91 13.06 4.72
C SER A 77 2.46 14.30 4.00
N GLY A 78 1.67 15.38 3.98
CA GLY A 78 2.06 16.67 3.40
C GLY A 78 3.35 17.21 4.02
N ARG A 79 3.44 17.23 5.36
CA ARG A 79 4.66 17.71 6.05
C ARG A 79 5.92 16.92 5.68
N LEU A 80 5.84 15.59 5.58
CA LEU A 80 7.00 14.76 5.20
C LEU A 80 7.39 14.97 3.74
N ARG A 81 6.40 15.13 2.85
CA ARG A 81 6.64 15.45 1.45
C ARG A 81 7.34 16.81 1.29
N GLU A 82 6.87 17.82 2.00
CA GLU A 82 7.47 19.17 2.01
C GLU A 82 8.90 19.17 2.59
N GLU A 83 9.15 18.39 3.64
CA GLU A 83 10.44 18.35 4.33
C GLU A 83 11.51 17.51 3.59
N PHE A 84 11.11 16.40 2.96
CA PHE A 84 12.04 15.40 2.42
C PHE A 84 11.93 15.16 0.92
N ASP A 85 11.11 15.93 0.19
CA ASP A 85 10.85 15.77 -1.25
C ASP A 85 10.51 14.32 -1.64
N CYS A 86 9.73 13.65 -0.78
CA CYS A 86 9.36 12.25 -0.93
C CYS A 86 7.90 12.07 -1.36
N LEU A 87 7.53 10.86 -1.81
CA LEU A 87 6.13 10.51 -2.04
C LEU A 87 5.33 10.67 -0.73
N PRO A 88 4.06 11.10 -0.76
CA PRO A 88 3.26 11.14 0.45
C PRO A 88 2.92 9.72 0.94
N PRO A 89 3.34 9.32 2.16
CA PRO A 89 3.20 7.93 2.62
C PRO A 89 1.80 7.56 3.15
N GLY A 90 0.89 8.52 3.28
CA GLY A 90 -0.37 8.37 4.04
C GLY A 90 -1.28 7.26 3.57
N ASP A 91 -1.58 7.20 2.28
CA ASP A 91 -2.46 6.20 1.68
C ASP A 91 -1.76 4.84 1.55
N LEU A 92 -0.46 4.85 1.25
CA LEU A 92 0.38 3.64 1.22
C LEU A 92 0.39 2.95 2.58
N ARG A 93 0.59 3.71 3.65
CA ARG A 93 0.48 3.25 5.05
C ARG A 93 -0.89 2.65 5.35
N GLN A 94 -1.97 3.28 4.88
CA GLN A 94 -3.32 2.74 5.07
C GLN A 94 -3.50 1.39 4.36
N ALA A 95 -3.00 1.25 3.13
CA ALA A 95 -3.04 0.01 2.38
C ALA A 95 -2.21 -1.10 3.05
N LEU A 96 -0.99 -0.79 3.50
CA LEU A 96 -0.14 -1.73 4.25
C LEU A 96 -0.85 -2.22 5.53
N ALA A 97 -1.39 -1.30 6.33
CA ALA A 97 -2.13 -1.65 7.54
C ALA A 97 -3.41 -2.48 7.24
N ALA A 98 -4.04 -2.27 6.09
CA ALA A 98 -5.20 -3.05 5.65
C ALA A 98 -4.83 -4.48 5.22
N LEU A 99 -3.60 -4.70 4.77
CA LEU A 99 -3.10 -6.01 4.34
C LEU A 99 -2.38 -6.80 5.43
N CYS A 100 -2.11 -6.21 6.61
CA CYS A 100 -1.61 -6.95 7.76
C CYS A 100 -2.48 -8.19 8.08
N ALA A 101 -1.83 -9.27 8.50
CA ALA A 101 -2.50 -10.51 8.87
C ALA A 101 -3.52 -10.33 10.01
N ASP A 102 -4.51 -11.22 10.04
CA ASP A 102 -5.58 -11.25 11.06
C ASP A 102 -5.17 -11.98 12.36
N ASP A 103 -3.88 -12.29 12.56
CA ASP A 103 -3.40 -12.81 13.84
C ASP A 103 -3.11 -11.66 14.84
N PHE A 104 -2.68 -12.02 16.05
CA PHE A 104 -2.38 -11.03 17.09
C PHE A 104 -1.25 -10.08 16.67
N VAL A 105 -0.21 -10.60 16.01
CA VAL A 105 0.97 -9.83 15.61
C VAL A 105 0.60 -8.85 14.49
N GLY A 106 -0.09 -9.33 13.45
CA GLY A 106 -0.55 -8.51 12.34
C GLY A 106 -1.52 -7.41 12.77
N ARG A 107 -2.46 -7.70 13.68
CA ARG A 107 -3.34 -6.67 14.26
C ARG A 107 -2.57 -5.62 15.06
N THR A 108 -1.56 -6.05 15.84
CA THR A 108 -0.72 -5.13 16.61
C THR A 108 0.06 -4.21 15.68
N TRP A 109 0.68 -4.76 14.64
CA TRP A 109 1.40 -3.97 13.64
C TRP A 109 0.50 -3.03 12.85
N ALA A 110 -0.71 -3.46 12.48
CA ALA A 110 -1.70 -2.57 11.86
C ALA A 110 -2.05 -1.39 12.78
N GLN A 111 -2.19 -1.61 14.09
CA GLN A 111 -2.42 -0.53 15.05
C GLN A 111 -1.20 0.39 15.18
N VAL A 112 0.01 -0.15 15.24
CA VAL A 112 1.26 0.64 15.30
C VAL A 112 1.40 1.52 14.06
N MET A 113 1.21 0.97 12.86
CA MET A 113 1.24 1.73 11.60
C MET A 113 0.23 2.88 11.60
N GLN A 114 -0.92 2.70 12.25
CA GLN A 114 -1.98 3.70 12.33
C GLN A 114 -1.81 4.69 13.49
N SER A 115 -0.98 4.36 14.49
CA SER A 115 -0.76 5.17 15.67
C SER A 115 -0.11 6.51 15.33
N ARG A 116 -0.48 7.55 16.08
CA ARG A 116 0.03 8.91 15.92
C ARG A 116 0.69 9.38 17.20
N PHE A 117 1.80 10.11 17.06
CA PHE A 117 2.41 10.80 18.18
C PHE A 117 1.47 11.87 18.73
N ARG A 118 1.36 11.91 20.06
CA ARG A 118 0.62 12.93 20.82
C ARG A 118 1.57 14.04 21.28
N GLY A 119 1.00 15.10 21.85
CA GLY A 119 1.75 16.26 22.36
C GLY A 119 1.86 17.37 21.32
N ASP A 120 2.69 18.37 21.60
CA ASP A 120 2.77 19.64 20.86
C ASP A 120 4.14 19.88 20.21
N GLY A 121 5.03 18.89 20.22
CA GLY A 121 6.37 18.98 19.63
C GLY A 121 6.42 18.70 18.12
N PRO A 122 7.62 18.68 17.49
CA PRO A 122 7.76 18.49 16.04
C PRO A 122 7.14 17.19 15.50
N LEU A 123 7.15 16.12 16.31
CA LEU A 123 6.55 14.84 15.95
C LEU A 123 5.02 14.83 16.10
N ALA A 124 4.41 15.85 16.69
CA ALA A 124 2.98 15.88 16.98
C ALA A 124 2.13 15.59 15.73
N GLY A 125 1.25 14.60 15.84
CA GLY A 125 0.35 14.18 14.77
C GLY A 125 1.01 13.35 13.65
N HIS A 126 2.33 13.14 13.63
CA HIS A 126 2.93 12.19 12.71
C HIS A 126 2.43 10.77 12.99
N ALA A 127 2.05 10.06 11.94
CA ALA A 127 1.76 8.64 12.05
C ALA A 127 3.09 7.86 12.08
N ILE A 128 3.22 6.89 12.98
CA ILE A 128 4.44 6.07 13.10
C ILE A 128 4.76 5.41 11.76
N GLY A 129 3.75 4.84 11.10
CA GLY A 129 3.93 4.20 9.79
C GLY A 129 4.40 5.16 8.69
N ASN A 130 4.06 6.45 8.76
CA ASN A 130 4.55 7.43 7.80
C ASN A 130 6.05 7.67 7.97
N LEU A 131 6.52 7.77 9.22
CA LEU A 131 7.95 7.94 9.52
C LEU A 131 8.76 6.69 9.15
N LEU A 132 8.21 5.50 9.41
CA LEU A 132 8.85 4.24 9.02
C LEU A 132 9.06 4.16 7.50
N ILE A 133 8.00 4.44 6.72
CA ILE A 133 8.07 4.43 5.25
C ILE A 133 9.08 5.48 4.76
N ALA A 134 8.98 6.72 5.25
CA ALA A 134 9.89 7.80 4.84
C ALA A 134 11.36 7.50 5.21
N GLY A 135 11.62 6.88 6.36
CA GLY A 135 12.97 6.47 6.76
C GLY A 135 13.54 5.39 5.86
N LEU A 136 12.73 4.40 5.46
CA LEU A 136 13.18 3.35 4.56
C LEU A 136 13.45 3.84 3.14
N TRP A 137 12.69 4.82 2.65
CA TRP A 137 12.98 5.43 1.35
C TRP A 137 14.28 6.22 1.35
N GLN A 138 14.60 6.91 2.46
CA GLN A 138 15.89 7.58 2.60
C GLN A 138 17.07 6.59 2.63
N GLU A 139 16.87 5.41 3.20
CA GLU A 139 17.92 4.38 3.27
C GLU A 139 18.10 3.64 1.94
N LEU A 140 17.01 3.31 1.25
CA LEU A 140 17.03 2.43 0.08
C LEU A 140 17.06 3.15 -1.27
N ASP A 141 16.70 4.43 -1.30
CA ASP A 141 16.54 5.24 -2.52
C ASP A 141 15.63 4.60 -3.59
N ASP A 142 14.70 3.73 -3.16
CA ASP A 142 13.72 3.07 -4.01
C ASP A 142 12.37 2.99 -3.29
N PRO A 143 11.35 3.73 -3.78
CA PRO A 143 10.03 3.72 -3.18
C PRO A 143 9.38 2.34 -3.10
N VAL A 144 9.59 1.51 -4.12
CA VAL A 144 9.01 0.16 -4.22
C VAL A 144 9.72 -0.79 -3.26
N ALA A 145 11.06 -0.78 -3.24
CA ALA A 145 11.83 -1.61 -2.32
C ALA A 145 11.51 -1.28 -0.85
N GLY A 146 11.34 0.01 -0.51
CA GLY A 146 10.94 0.43 0.83
C GLY A 146 9.56 -0.11 1.22
N LEU A 147 8.58 -0.07 0.32
CA LEU A 147 7.24 -0.62 0.59
C LEU A 147 7.26 -2.14 0.71
N ASP A 148 8.04 -2.83 -0.12
CA ASP A 148 8.21 -4.28 -0.04
C ASP A 148 8.85 -4.68 1.30
N MET A 149 9.85 -3.92 1.77
CA MET A 149 10.48 -4.15 3.07
C MET A 149 9.50 -3.94 4.24
N VAL A 150 8.67 -2.89 4.20
CA VAL A 150 7.60 -2.70 5.19
C VAL A 150 6.59 -3.85 5.12
N GLY A 151 6.19 -4.27 3.91
CA GLY A 151 5.29 -5.40 3.72
C GLY A 151 5.80 -6.69 4.37
N GLN A 152 7.10 -6.97 4.19
CA GLN A 152 7.77 -8.11 4.84
C GLN A 152 7.77 -7.98 6.36
N LEU A 153 8.14 -6.81 6.91
CA LEU A 153 8.13 -6.54 8.35
C LEU A 153 6.76 -6.79 8.98
N LEU A 154 5.69 -6.37 8.29
CA LEU A 154 4.31 -6.47 8.76
C LEU A 154 3.66 -7.83 8.49
N GLY A 155 4.27 -8.69 7.67
CA GLY A 155 3.68 -9.94 7.20
C GLY A 155 2.40 -9.71 6.38
N THR A 156 2.42 -8.76 5.44
CA THR A 156 1.23 -8.40 4.64
C THR A 156 0.77 -9.54 3.72
N ARG A 157 -0.56 -9.71 3.59
CA ARG A 157 -1.18 -10.60 2.60
C ARG A 157 -1.42 -9.89 1.28
N GLY A 158 -0.35 -9.73 0.52
CA GLY A 158 -0.33 -9.01 -0.75
C GLY A 158 0.74 -7.94 -0.78
N ARG A 159 0.81 -7.24 -1.91
CA ARG A 159 1.83 -6.23 -2.22
C ARG A 159 1.19 -4.84 -2.35
N VAL A 160 1.91 -3.82 -1.91
CA VAL A 160 1.53 -2.41 -2.05
C VAL A 160 2.53 -1.72 -2.96
N LEU A 161 2.03 -1.05 -4.00
CA LEU A 161 2.81 -0.30 -4.97
C LEU A 161 2.32 1.16 -5.00
N PRO A 162 3.23 2.13 -5.16
CA PRO A 162 2.82 3.49 -5.46
C PRO A 162 2.35 3.57 -6.92
N MET A 163 1.35 4.41 -7.18
CA MET A 163 0.85 4.65 -8.53
C MET A 163 1.87 5.35 -9.43
N SER A 164 2.81 6.08 -8.83
CA SER A 164 3.91 6.79 -9.49
C SER A 164 5.16 6.73 -8.61
N LEU A 165 6.34 6.73 -9.24
CA LEU A 165 7.63 6.87 -8.54
C LEU A 165 8.00 8.33 -8.25
N MET A 166 7.24 9.27 -8.83
CA MET A 166 7.40 10.71 -8.61
C MET A 166 6.18 11.27 -7.87
N PRO A 167 6.37 12.31 -7.03
CA PRO A 167 5.25 12.99 -6.39
C PRO A 167 4.25 13.53 -7.43
N LEU A 168 2.96 13.44 -7.11
CA LEU A 168 1.88 13.93 -7.99
C LEU A 168 1.09 15.03 -7.27
N ASP A 169 0.69 16.05 -8.03
CA ASP A 169 -0.25 17.08 -7.58
C ASP A 169 -1.53 16.98 -8.40
N ILE A 170 -2.68 16.92 -7.72
CA ILE A 170 -3.98 16.98 -8.38
C ILE A 170 -4.29 18.44 -8.65
N THR A 171 -4.71 18.73 -9.88
CA THR A 171 -5.22 20.04 -10.28
C THR A 171 -6.67 19.91 -10.72
N ALA A 172 -7.45 20.98 -10.59
CA ALA A 172 -8.83 21.02 -11.06
C ALA A 172 -9.17 22.41 -11.58
N GLU A 173 -9.87 22.45 -12.71
CA GLU A 173 -10.50 23.66 -13.23
C GLU A 173 -11.90 23.77 -12.62
N VAL A 174 -12.20 24.92 -12.04
CA VAL A 174 -13.44 25.17 -11.28
C VAL A 174 -14.10 26.49 -11.68
N VAL A 175 -15.41 26.57 -11.49
CA VAL A 175 -16.22 27.80 -11.64
C VAL A 175 -17.01 28.09 -10.36
N GLY A 176 -17.49 29.32 -10.20
CA GLY A 176 -18.24 29.74 -9.01
C GLY A 176 -17.38 29.92 -7.75
N LEU A 177 -16.06 30.06 -7.90
CA LEU A 177 -15.15 30.34 -6.79
C LEU A 177 -15.27 31.80 -6.28
N ASP A 178 -15.37 32.78 -7.20
CA ASP A 178 -15.69 34.18 -6.88
C ASP A 178 -17.20 34.43 -7.11
N PRO A 179 -17.99 34.76 -6.07
CA PRO A 179 -19.41 35.07 -6.21
C PRO A 179 -19.72 36.24 -7.15
N ASN A 180 -18.76 37.16 -7.36
CA ASN A 180 -18.93 38.31 -8.26
C ASN A 180 -18.65 37.95 -9.72
N ARG A 181 -18.03 36.81 -9.97
CA ARG A 181 -17.63 36.32 -11.30
C ARG A 181 -17.92 34.82 -11.41
N PRO A 182 -19.21 34.44 -11.38
CA PRO A 182 -19.61 33.04 -11.26
C PRO A 182 -19.14 32.17 -12.44
N ASP A 183 -19.02 32.76 -13.62
CA ASP A 183 -18.63 32.07 -14.86
C ASP A 183 -17.10 32.08 -15.12
N GLU A 184 -16.31 32.75 -14.27
CA GLU A 184 -14.85 32.77 -14.44
C GLU A 184 -14.24 31.43 -14.00
N MET A 185 -13.37 30.87 -14.85
CA MET A 185 -12.65 29.64 -14.56
C MET A 185 -11.41 29.93 -13.71
N TYR A 186 -11.20 29.10 -12.69
CA TYR A 186 -10.04 29.14 -11.81
C TYR A 186 -9.39 27.76 -11.75
N SER A 187 -8.06 27.74 -11.68
CA SER A 187 -7.31 26.51 -11.44
C SER A 187 -7.01 26.36 -9.95
N LEU A 188 -7.38 25.22 -9.37
CA LEU A 188 -7.07 24.83 -8.00
C LEU A 188 -6.05 23.70 -7.99
N THR A 189 -5.05 23.78 -7.11
CA THR A 189 -4.04 22.72 -6.92
C THR A 189 -4.13 22.13 -5.53
N GLY A 190 -3.96 20.82 -5.47
CA GLY A 190 -3.86 20.04 -4.25
C GLY A 190 -5.15 19.30 -3.91
N GLN A 191 -5.01 18.00 -3.64
CA GLN A 191 -6.12 17.11 -3.33
C GLN A 191 -7.02 17.64 -2.21
N SER A 192 -6.42 18.06 -1.08
CA SER A 192 -7.19 18.60 0.06
C SER A 192 -7.91 19.90 -0.28
N THR A 193 -7.33 20.75 -1.10
CA THR A 193 -7.93 22.04 -1.52
C THR A 193 -9.14 21.79 -2.40
N ILE A 194 -8.97 20.95 -3.43
CA ILE A 194 -10.02 20.60 -4.39
C ILE A 194 -11.17 19.87 -3.68
N ALA A 195 -10.88 18.94 -2.77
CA ALA A 195 -11.92 18.19 -2.06
C ALA A 195 -12.76 19.04 -1.09
N LYS A 196 -12.30 20.25 -0.71
CA LYS A 196 -13.00 21.14 0.23
C LYS A 196 -13.61 22.36 -0.46
N THR A 197 -13.42 22.52 -1.76
CA THR A 197 -13.93 23.67 -2.50
C THR A 197 -15.46 23.64 -2.54
N SER A 198 -16.07 24.82 -2.47
CA SER A 198 -17.50 25.00 -2.77
C SER A 198 -17.76 25.31 -4.24
N ALA A 199 -16.69 25.53 -5.02
CA ALA A 199 -16.76 25.75 -6.46
C ALA A 199 -17.16 24.46 -7.20
N GLU A 200 -17.78 24.60 -8.36
CA GLU A 200 -18.11 23.47 -9.22
C GLU A 200 -16.86 23.03 -9.99
N VAL A 201 -16.49 21.76 -9.86
CA VAL A 201 -15.36 21.18 -10.60
C VAL A 201 -15.80 20.83 -12.02
N ILE A 202 -15.18 21.46 -13.00
CA ILE A 202 -15.45 21.26 -14.42
C ILE A 202 -14.55 20.16 -14.98
N GLU A 203 -13.26 20.20 -14.66
CA GLU A 203 -12.26 19.28 -15.18
C GLU A 203 -11.19 18.98 -14.12
N VAL A 204 -10.63 17.77 -14.16
CA VAL A 204 -9.47 17.36 -13.37
C VAL A 204 -8.41 16.87 -14.35
N PRO A 205 -7.57 17.76 -14.87
CA PRO A 205 -6.52 17.37 -15.81
C PRO A 205 -5.48 16.47 -15.13
N LEU A 206 -4.94 15.53 -15.90
CA LEU A 206 -3.90 14.57 -15.47
C LEU A 206 -2.49 15.17 -15.60
#